data_AF-A0A1X7KFC9-F1
#
_entry.id   AF-A0A1X7KFC9-F1
#
_cell.length_a   1.000
_cell.length_b   1.000
_cell.length_c   1.000
_cell.angle_alpha   90.00
_cell.angle_beta   90.00
_cell.angle_gamma   90.00
#
_symmetry.space_group_name_H-M   'P 1'
#
loop_
_entity.id
_entity.type
_entity.pdbx_description
1 polymer ?
#
loop_
_entity_poly.entity_id
_entity_poly.type
_entity_poly.pdbx_seq_one_letter_code
_entity_poly.pdbx_strand_id
1 'polypeptide(L)'
;MVQLDVEQCSSLATVTHPKAYPPPVVTQLPTAGALRNIRGGVLAIAEEHGFPHRMKAKDPSLSEFDVKVGNFLLNSLSISPADAGMEETWNFLTLVLMPDVAAWRFQNKSKNPEYDRWLGRPRNVFRKAWWRAYCLGPDLNATLGEDEGVNIMERPTFGLNPLLARAIARAHNEFSGGYSLARSELLRLVMVQLGKISSIVNLDALPEREIIKLVNTTYRATADKFEATLNS
;
A
#
# COMPACT_ATOMS: atom_id res chain seq x y z
N MET A 1 27.09 -12.04 -6.13
CA MET A 1 25.89 -11.27 -6.56
C MET A 1 26.21 -9.78 -6.44
N VAL A 2 26.06 -9.05 -7.56
CA VAL A 2 26.40 -7.62 -7.68
C VAL A 2 25.48 -6.79 -6.80
N GLN A 3 26.03 -5.81 -6.08
CA GLN A 3 25.24 -4.80 -5.38
C GLN A 3 24.97 -3.70 -6.40
N LEU A 4 23.79 -3.72 -7.02
CA LEU A 4 23.40 -2.63 -7.90
C LEU A 4 22.97 -1.43 -7.05
N ASP A 5 23.61 -0.29 -7.25
CA ASP A 5 23.13 0.99 -6.71
C ASP A 5 21.96 1.53 -7.56
N VAL A 6 21.37 2.65 -7.12
CA VAL A 6 20.18 3.24 -7.77
C VAL A 6 20.48 3.63 -9.23
N GLU A 7 21.68 4.14 -9.50
CA GLU A 7 22.10 4.58 -10.84
C GLU A 7 22.27 3.38 -11.78
N GLN A 8 22.92 2.31 -11.30
CA GLN A 8 23.03 1.06 -12.03
C GLN A 8 21.66 0.44 -12.32
N CYS A 9 20.74 0.42 -11.36
CA CYS A 9 19.36 0.01 -11.61
C CYS A 9 18.67 0.91 -12.65
N SER A 10 18.92 2.22 -12.63
CA SER A 10 18.31 3.15 -13.60
C SER A 10 18.73 2.84 -15.03
N SER A 11 20.01 2.49 -15.24
CA SER A 11 20.51 2.06 -16.55
C SER A 11 19.88 0.76 -17.09
N LEU A 12 19.29 -0.06 -16.21
CA LEU A 12 18.63 -1.31 -16.56
C LEU A 12 17.13 -1.13 -16.85
N ALA A 13 16.56 0.04 -16.51
CA ALA A 13 15.15 0.31 -16.71
C ALA A 13 14.80 0.28 -18.21
N THR A 14 13.73 -0.43 -18.55
CA THR A 14 13.26 -0.58 -19.93
C THR A 14 11.74 -0.69 -19.99
N VAL A 15 11.17 -0.59 -21.18
CA VAL A 15 9.72 -0.67 -21.42
C VAL A 15 9.29 -2.01 -22.01
N THR A 16 10.23 -2.93 -22.23
CA THR A 16 9.97 -4.25 -22.84
C THR A 16 10.90 -5.29 -22.26
N HIS A 17 10.42 -6.53 -22.12
CA HIS A 17 11.26 -7.66 -21.74
C HIS A 17 10.88 -8.90 -22.57
N PRO A 18 11.82 -9.72 -23.06
CA PRO A 18 11.50 -10.87 -23.92
C PRO A 18 10.58 -11.92 -23.27
N LYS A 19 10.57 -11.98 -21.94
CA LYS A 19 9.68 -12.85 -21.15
C LYS A 19 8.41 -12.15 -20.66
N ALA A 20 8.14 -10.91 -21.08
CA ALA A 20 6.90 -10.24 -20.74
C ALA A 20 5.76 -10.82 -21.57
N TYR A 21 4.61 -11.01 -20.94
CA TYR A 21 3.39 -11.49 -21.57
C TYR A 21 2.20 -10.68 -21.04
N PRO A 22 1.10 -10.58 -21.81
CA PRO A 22 -0.06 -9.81 -21.39
C PRO A 22 -0.68 -10.36 -20.09
N PRO A 23 -1.15 -9.49 -19.18
CA PRO A 23 -2.05 -9.90 -18.12
C PRO A 23 -3.30 -10.62 -18.66
N PRO A 24 -3.93 -11.51 -17.88
CA PRO A 24 -4.95 -12.42 -18.37
C PRO A 24 -6.21 -11.76 -18.92
N VAL A 25 -6.59 -10.57 -18.41
CA VAL A 25 -7.86 -9.92 -18.70
C VAL A 25 -7.69 -8.66 -19.55
N VAL A 26 -6.46 -8.19 -19.74
CA VAL A 26 -6.22 -6.94 -20.48
C VAL A 26 -6.65 -7.08 -21.95
N THR A 27 -7.45 -6.12 -22.42
CA THR A 27 -7.92 -6.10 -23.82
C THR A 27 -6.91 -5.43 -24.76
N GLN A 28 -6.07 -4.55 -24.23
CA GLN A 28 -5.04 -3.85 -24.98
C GLN A 28 -3.77 -3.72 -24.15
N LEU A 29 -2.64 -4.18 -24.71
CA LEU A 29 -1.33 -3.99 -24.10
C LEU A 29 -0.95 -2.50 -24.08
N PRO A 30 -0.34 -2.00 -22.99
CA PRO A 30 0.15 -0.63 -22.94
C PRO A 30 1.25 -0.42 -23.99
N THR A 31 1.20 0.72 -24.68
CA THR A 31 2.25 1.09 -25.64
C THR A 31 3.55 1.44 -24.91
N ALA A 32 4.68 1.37 -25.61
CA ALA A 32 5.96 1.84 -25.05
C ALA A 32 5.88 3.31 -24.58
N GLY A 33 5.14 4.16 -25.29
CA GLY A 33 4.90 5.55 -24.88
C GLY A 33 4.12 5.65 -23.57
N ALA A 34 3.05 4.87 -23.41
CA ALA A 34 2.28 4.82 -22.16
C ALA A 34 3.14 4.35 -20.98
N LEU A 35 3.97 3.33 -21.18
CA LEU A 35 4.90 2.84 -20.15
C LEU A 35 5.95 3.89 -19.76
N ARG A 36 6.50 4.65 -20.73
CA ARG A 36 7.41 5.77 -20.43
C ARG A 36 6.71 6.86 -19.63
N ASN A 37 5.45 7.17 -19.94
CA ASN A 37 4.68 8.17 -19.20
C ASN A 37 4.43 7.73 -17.75
N ILE A 38 4.09 6.45 -17.53
CA ILE A 38 3.94 5.87 -16.19
C ILE A 38 5.26 6.00 -15.42
N ARG A 39 6.37 5.56 -16.02
CA ARG A 39 7.71 5.69 -15.39
C ARG A 39 8.03 7.14 -15.06
N GLY A 40 7.82 8.07 -16.00
CA GLY A 40 8.09 9.49 -15.80
C GLY A 40 7.29 10.09 -14.65
N GLY A 41 6.01 9.75 -14.54
CA GLY A 41 5.17 10.21 -13.42
C GLY A 41 5.61 9.66 -12.07
N VAL A 42 5.99 8.38 -12.00
CA VAL A 42 6.52 7.80 -10.76
C VAL A 42 7.88 8.41 -10.38
N LEU A 43 8.76 8.67 -11.36
CA LEU A 43 10.04 9.33 -11.12
C LEU A 43 9.86 10.76 -10.60
N ALA A 44 8.96 11.55 -11.19
CA ALA A 44 8.65 12.89 -10.71
C ALA A 44 8.18 12.87 -9.24
N ILE A 45 7.30 11.92 -8.88
CA ILE A 45 6.89 11.71 -7.49
C ILE A 45 8.10 11.28 -6.65
N ALA A 46 8.95 10.36 -7.10
CA ALA A 46 10.11 9.91 -6.32
C ALA A 46 11.10 11.06 -6.05
N GLU A 47 11.34 11.92 -7.04
CA GLU A 47 12.24 13.08 -6.94
C GLU A 47 11.76 14.10 -5.90
N GLU A 48 10.45 14.37 -5.84
CA GLU A 48 9.84 15.21 -4.79
C GLU A 48 10.14 14.69 -3.37
N HIS A 49 10.37 13.38 -3.24
CA HIS A 49 10.61 12.71 -1.96
C HIS A 49 12.07 12.32 -1.77
N GLY A 50 13.00 12.86 -2.55
CA GLY A 50 14.44 12.73 -2.30
C GLY A 50 15.17 11.68 -3.15
N PHE A 51 14.52 11.08 -4.16
CA PHE A 51 15.23 10.31 -5.19
C PHE A 51 16.24 11.21 -5.95
N PRO A 52 17.42 10.71 -6.35
CA PRO A 52 17.95 9.36 -6.13
C PRO A 52 18.70 9.18 -4.81
N HIS A 53 18.74 10.21 -3.95
CA HIS A 53 19.52 10.20 -2.73
C HIS A 53 18.94 9.25 -1.68
N ARG A 54 19.83 8.60 -0.94
CA ARG A 54 19.45 7.63 0.07
C ARG A 54 18.80 8.32 1.27
N MET A 55 17.61 7.84 1.62
CA MET A 55 16.91 8.25 2.84
C MET A 55 16.98 7.19 3.94
N LYS A 56 16.64 7.59 5.16
CA LYS A 56 16.41 6.64 6.26
C LYS A 56 15.13 5.86 5.99
N ALA A 57 15.11 4.58 6.33
CA ALA A 57 13.98 3.70 6.02
C ALA A 57 12.64 4.12 6.65
N LYS A 58 12.66 4.92 7.72
CA LYS A 58 11.47 5.44 8.43
C LYS A 58 11.26 6.94 8.20
N ASP A 59 11.82 7.48 7.13
CA ASP A 59 11.61 8.89 6.79
C ASP A 59 10.14 9.12 6.40
N PRO A 60 9.42 10.10 7.02
CA PRO A 60 8.02 10.38 6.70
C PRO A 60 7.76 10.63 5.20
N SER A 61 8.74 11.23 4.50
CA SER A 61 8.69 11.47 3.06
C SER A 61 8.45 10.19 2.25
N LEU A 62 8.98 9.04 2.70
CA LEU A 62 8.78 7.76 2.02
C LEU A 62 7.35 7.22 2.17
N SER A 63 6.68 7.55 3.28
CA SER A 63 5.26 7.20 3.47
C SER A 63 4.38 8.06 2.56
N GLU A 64 4.70 9.34 2.39
CA GLU A 64 4.00 10.24 1.46
C GLU A 64 4.21 9.80 0.00
N PHE A 65 5.43 9.39 -0.35
CA PHE A 65 5.74 8.75 -1.62
C PHE A 65 4.83 7.54 -1.89
N ASP A 66 4.72 6.60 -0.93
CA ASP A 66 3.90 5.38 -1.10
C ASP A 66 2.42 5.71 -1.36
N VAL A 67 1.89 6.76 -0.70
CA VAL A 67 0.52 7.25 -0.93
C VAL A 67 0.37 7.84 -2.33
N LYS A 68 1.24 8.80 -2.69
CA LYS A 68 1.16 9.49 -3.99
C LYS A 68 1.36 8.52 -5.15
N VAL A 69 2.34 7.62 -5.06
CA VAL A 69 2.61 6.63 -6.11
C VAL A 69 1.46 5.64 -6.23
N GLY A 70 0.85 5.21 -5.12
CA GLY A 70 -0.34 4.35 -5.14
C GLY A 70 -1.51 5.00 -5.87
N ASN A 71 -1.82 6.26 -5.53
CA ASN A 71 -2.90 7.02 -6.17
C ASN A 71 -2.61 7.29 -7.65
N PHE A 72 -1.37 7.64 -8.00
CA PHE A 72 -0.95 7.83 -9.38
C PHE A 72 -1.08 6.55 -10.20
N LEU A 73 -0.59 5.41 -9.69
CA LEU A 73 -0.66 4.13 -10.37
C LEU A 73 -2.11 3.64 -10.50
N LEU A 74 -2.97 3.88 -9.51
CA LEU A 74 -4.40 3.56 -9.61
C LEU A 74 -5.06 4.24 -10.82
N ASN A 75 -4.74 5.52 -11.05
CA ASN A 75 -5.31 6.30 -12.14
C ASN A 75 -4.63 6.02 -13.50
N SER A 76 -3.35 5.65 -13.48
CA SER A 76 -2.53 5.52 -14.69
C SER A 76 -2.47 4.10 -15.23
N LEU A 77 -2.58 3.09 -14.36
CA LEU A 77 -2.66 1.69 -14.76
C LEU A 77 -4.12 1.36 -15.08
N SER A 78 -4.43 1.25 -16.36
CA SER A 78 -5.74 0.77 -16.83
C SER A 78 -5.86 -0.76 -16.69
N ILE A 79 -5.67 -1.28 -15.48
CA ILE A 79 -5.70 -2.71 -15.17
C ILE A 79 -6.89 -3.07 -14.28
N SER A 80 -7.44 -4.26 -14.46
CA SER A 80 -8.51 -4.77 -13.59
C SER A 80 -7.94 -5.30 -12.26
N PRO A 81 -8.77 -5.47 -11.21
CA PRO A 81 -8.36 -6.15 -9.98
C PRO A 81 -7.84 -7.57 -10.22
N ALA A 82 -8.33 -8.26 -11.27
CA ALA A 82 -7.84 -9.58 -11.66
C ALA A 82 -6.41 -9.52 -12.18
N ASP A 83 -6.10 -8.57 -13.06
CA ASP A 83 -4.73 -8.35 -13.57
C ASP A 83 -3.78 -7.87 -12.47
N ALA A 84 -4.27 -7.00 -11.58
CA ALA A 84 -3.58 -6.55 -10.37
C ALA A 84 -3.35 -7.68 -9.34
N GLY A 85 -4.04 -8.82 -9.50
CA GLY A 85 -3.83 -10.03 -8.70
C GLY A 85 -2.59 -10.82 -9.12
N MET A 86 -2.16 -10.68 -10.37
CA MET A 86 -1.05 -11.45 -10.97
C MET A 86 0.31 -10.91 -10.50
N GLU A 87 1.22 -11.79 -10.10
CA GLU A 87 2.55 -11.38 -9.64
C GLU A 87 3.37 -10.74 -10.76
N GLU A 88 3.19 -11.21 -11.99
CA GLU A 88 3.96 -10.80 -13.15
C GLU A 88 3.69 -9.37 -13.59
N THR A 89 2.45 -8.88 -13.37
CA THR A 89 2.12 -7.46 -13.52
C THR A 89 3.07 -6.61 -12.68
N TRP A 90 3.27 -6.99 -11.42
CA TRP A 90 4.11 -6.24 -10.49
C TRP A 90 5.60 -6.49 -10.71
N ASN A 91 6.00 -7.72 -11.06
CA ASN A 91 7.38 -8.02 -11.46
C ASN A 91 7.81 -7.16 -12.66
N PHE A 92 6.92 -6.93 -13.63
CA PHE A 92 7.22 -6.05 -14.74
C PHE A 92 7.47 -4.62 -14.26
N LEU A 93 6.61 -4.09 -13.39
CA LEU A 93 6.78 -2.74 -12.85
C LEU A 93 8.08 -2.59 -12.04
N THR A 94 8.41 -3.56 -11.18
CA THR A 94 9.58 -3.46 -10.29
C THR A 94 10.89 -3.89 -10.92
N LEU A 95 10.91 -4.89 -11.80
CA LEU A 95 12.16 -5.47 -12.32
C LEU A 95 12.51 -4.98 -13.73
N VAL A 96 11.52 -4.44 -14.46
CA VAL A 96 11.70 -3.99 -15.85
C VAL A 96 11.52 -2.48 -15.94
N LEU A 97 10.36 -1.97 -15.52
CA LEU A 97 10.00 -0.57 -15.74
C LEU A 97 10.69 0.38 -14.77
N MET A 98 10.75 0.03 -13.49
CA MET A 98 11.22 0.93 -12.40
C MET A 98 12.10 0.23 -11.35
N PRO A 99 13.17 -0.48 -11.76
CA PRO A 99 14.09 -1.15 -10.83
C PRO A 99 14.85 -0.19 -9.91
N ASP A 100 15.14 1.01 -10.38
CA ASP A 100 15.77 2.08 -9.63
C ASP A 100 14.90 2.58 -8.48
N VAL A 101 13.63 2.90 -8.76
CA VAL A 101 12.69 3.37 -7.73
C VAL A 101 12.46 2.30 -6.67
N ALA A 102 12.32 1.03 -7.09
CA ALA A 102 12.20 -0.10 -6.16
C ALA A 102 13.45 -0.26 -5.27
N ALA A 103 14.65 -0.15 -5.84
CA ALA A 103 15.91 -0.25 -5.11
C ALA A 103 16.15 0.95 -4.17
N TRP A 104 15.73 2.15 -4.57
CA TRP A 104 15.76 3.36 -3.75
C TRP A 104 14.85 3.24 -2.53
N ARG A 105 13.57 2.88 -2.74
CA ARG A 105 12.55 2.78 -1.67
C ARG A 105 12.81 1.61 -0.71
N PHE A 106 13.18 0.44 -1.25
CA PHE A 106 13.46 -0.78 -0.46
C PHE A 106 14.77 -1.42 -0.88
N GLN A 107 15.80 -1.22 -0.04
CA GLN A 107 17.14 -1.73 -0.29
C GLN A 107 17.23 -3.23 0.01
N ASN A 108 17.63 -4.02 -0.99
CA ASN A 108 17.94 -5.44 -0.83
C ASN A 108 19.36 -5.65 -0.26
N LYS A 109 19.60 -5.16 0.97
CA LYS A 109 20.94 -5.18 1.62
C LYS A 109 21.51 -6.58 1.79
N SER A 110 20.66 -7.57 2.02
CA SER A 110 21.04 -8.98 2.17
C SER A 110 21.28 -9.69 0.84
N LYS A 111 21.08 -9.00 -0.30
CA LYS A 111 21.18 -9.58 -1.65
C LYS A 111 20.31 -10.84 -1.80
N ASN A 112 19.14 -10.82 -1.17
CA ASN A 112 18.20 -11.92 -1.22
C ASN A 112 17.58 -11.99 -2.63
N PRO A 113 17.77 -13.06 -3.42
CA PRO A 113 17.10 -13.19 -4.72
C PRO A 113 15.57 -13.30 -4.58
N GLU A 114 15.08 -13.74 -3.41
CA GLU A 114 13.66 -13.85 -3.07
C GLU A 114 13.14 -12.62 -2.30
N TYR A 115 13.64 -11.42 -2.61
CA TYR A 115 13.25 -10.23 -1.87
C TYR A 115 11.82 -9.79 -2.20
N ASP A 116 10.88 -10.07 -1.29
CA ASP A 116 9.43 -9.85 -1.48
C ASP A 116 9.03 -8.39 -1.78
N ARG A 117 9.89 -7.40 -1.48
CA ARG A 117 9.62 -5.99 -1.83
C ARG A 117 9.82 -5.73 -3.33
N TRP A 118 10.61 -6.56 -4.01
CA TRP A 118 10.93 -6.45 -5.42
C TRP A 118 10.14 -7.47 -6.26
N LEU A 119 10.00 -8.70 -5.78
CA LEU A 119 9.15 -9.69 -6.45
C LEU A 119 7.68 -9.32 -6.29
N GLY A 120 6.84 -9.66 -7.27
CA GLY A 120 5.43 -9.28 -7.38
C GLY A 120 4.48 -9.88 -6.34
N ARG A 121 5.02 -10.46 -5.27
CA ARG A 121 4.33 -11.00 -4.11
C ARG A 121 3.61 -9.88 -3.32
N PRO A 122 2.73 -10.20 -2.35
CA PRO A 122 1.89 -9.21 -1.66
C PRO A 122 2.62 -8.01 -1.03
N ARG A 123 3.90 -8.16 -0.66
CA ARG A 123 4.70 -7.09 -0.04
C ARG A 123 5.44 -6.19 -1.04
N ASN A 124 5.29 -6.45 -2.34
CA ASN A 124 5.89 -5.68 -3.43
C ASN A 124 5.58 -4.18 -3.30
N VAL A 125 6.58 -3.34 -3.56
CA VAL A 125 6.50 -1.88 -3.38
C VAL A 125 5.32 -1.25 -4.11
N PHE A 126 5.14 -1.55 -5.40
CA PHE A 126 4.09 -0.94 -6.21
C PHE A 126 2.75 -1.65 -6.03
N ARG A 127 2.76 -2.98 -5.86
CA ARG A 127 1.55 -3.76 -5.58
C ARG A 127 0.84 -3.25 -4.34
N LYS A 128 1.58 -3.14 -3.23
CA LYS A 128 1.03 -2.72 -1.94
C LYS A 128 0.47 -1.30 -2.05
N ALA A 129 1.20 -0.39 -2.69
CA ALA A 129 0.75 0.99 -2.88
C ALA A 129 -0.53 1.08 -3.72
N TRP A 130 -0.60 0.35 -4.84
CA TRP A 130 -1.78 0.31 -5.70
C TRP A 130 -2.99 -0.30 -5.01
N TRP A 131 -2.86 -1.46 -4.36
CA TRP A 131 -3.98 -2.11 -3.66
C TRP A 131 -4.51 -1.27 -2.50
N ARG A 132 -3.63 -0.57 -1.79
CA ARG A 132 -4.02 0.38 -0.75
C ARG A 132 -4.86 1.53 -1.34
N ALA A 133 -4.41 2.13 -2.45
CA ALA A 133 -5.17 3.17 -3.14
C ALA A 133 -6.50 2.64 -3.70
N TYR A 134 -6.51 1.46 -4.31
CA TYR A 134 -7.71 0.82 -4.86
C TYR A 134 -8.77 0.54 -3.78
N CYS A 135 -8.38 -0.04 -2.65
CA CYS A 135 -9.34 -0.38 -1.59
C CYS A 135 -9.87 0.86 -0.86
N LEU A 136 -9.00 1.82 -0.54
CA LEU A 136 -9.37 2.99 0.26
C LEU A 136 -9.98 4.13 -0.56
N GLY A 137 -9.60 4.24 -1.83
CA GLY A 137 -9.79 5.44 -2.63
C GLY A 137 -8.72 6.51 -2.34
N PRO A 138 -8.44 7.43 -3.29
CA PRO A 138 -7.31 8.37 -3.19
C PRO A 138 -7.32 9.26 -1.95
N ASP A 139 -8.49 9.80 -1.58
CA ASP A 139 -8.62 10.76 -0.49
C ASP A 139 -8.36 10.12 0.86
N LEU A 140 -8.96 8.95 1.11
CA LEU A 140 -8.81 8.23 2.37
C LEU A 140 -7.43 7.55 2.48
N ASN A 141 -6.85 7.16 1.34
CA ASN A 141 -5.48 6.67 1.32
C ASN A 141 -4.49 7.71 1.88
N ALA A 142 -4.73 8.99 1.58
CA ALA A 142 -3.87 10.09 2.01
C ALA A 142 -3.98 10.44 3.51
N THR A 143 -4.99 9.93 4.23
CA THR A 143 -5.15 10.22 5.67
C THR A 143 -4.39 9.27 6.58
N LEU A 144 -3.69 8.28 6.02
CA LEU A 144 -3.03 7.21 6.78
C LEU A 144 -1.52 7.22 6.56
N GLY A 145 -0.74 7.00 7.62
CA GLY A 145 0.69 6.70 7.54
C GLY A 145 0.98 5.27 7.06
N GLU A 146 2.26 4.94 6.85
CA GLU A 146 2.71 3.60 6.43
C GLU A 146 2.24 2.51 7.41
N ASP A 147 2.48 2.69 8.71
CA ASP A 147 2.14 1.71 9.74
C ASP A 147 0.61 1.52 9.87
N GLU A 148 -0.16 2.59 9.71
CA GLU A 148 -1.62 2.54 9.76
C GLU A 148 -2.18 1.79 8.54
N GLY A 149 -1.65 2.09 7.34
CA GLY A 149 -1.98 1.36 6.13
C GLY A 149 -1.62 -0.13 6.24
N VAL A 150 -0.48 -0.48 6.83
CA VAL A 150 -0.09 -1.88 7.07
C VAL A 150 -1.07 -2.58 8.01
N ASN A 151 -1.46 -1.95 9.11
CA ASN A 151 -2.37 -2.53 10.10
C ASN A 151 -3.72 -2.94 9.51
N ILE A 152 -4.21 -2.18 8.50
CA ILE A 152 -5.46 -2.47 7.80
C ILE A 152 -5.23 -3.45 6.64
N MET A 153 -4.28 -3.15 5.76
CA MET A 153 -4.16 -3.81 4.46
C MET A 153 -3.48 -5.18 4.49
N GLU A 154 -2.55 -5.44 5.44
CA GLU A 154 -1.87 -6.74 5.52
C GLU A 154 -2.70 -7.82 6.26
N ARG A 155 -3.96 -7.50 6.60
CA ARG A 155 -4.90 -8.45 7.21
C ARG A 155 -5.99 -8.84 6.20
N PRO A 156 -6.01 -10.08 5.68
CA PRO A 156 -6.91 -10.47 4.59
C PRO A 156 -8.38 -10.13 4.85
N THR A 157 -8.89 -10.41 6.05
CA THR A 157 -10.27 -10.11 6.46
C THR A 157 -10.66 -8.63 6.31
N PHE A 158 -9.71 -7.71 6.48
CA PHE A 158 -9.96 -6.28 6.46
C PHE A 158 -9.51 -5.65 5.13
N GLY A 159 -8.27 -5.91 4.72
CA GLY A 159 -7.65 -5.30 3.53
C GLY A 159 -8.24 -5.75 2.20
N LEU A 160 -8.86 -6.95 2.14
CA LEU A 160 -9.51 -7.45 0.92
C LEU A 160 -11.01 -7.12 0.85
N ASN A 161 -11.57 -6.46 1.87
CA ASN A 161 -12.93 -5.94 1.85
C ASN A 161 -12.88 -4.40 1.83
N PRO A 162 -13.07 -3.75 0.66
CA PRO A 162 -12.96 -2.30 0.55
C PRO A 162 -13.95 -1.53 1.43
N LEU A 163 -15.16 -2.06 1.69
CA LEU A 163 -16.13 -1.41 2.57
C LEU A 163 -15.61 -1.37 4.01
N LEU A 164 -15.09 -2.50 4.49
CA LEU A 164 -14.56 -2.61 5.84
C LEU A 164 -13.25 -1.80 6.01
N ALA A 165 -12.33 -1.90 5.06
CA ALA A 165 -11.11 -1.10 5.06
C ALA A 165 -11.41 0.41 5.11
N ARG A 166 -12.37 0.88 4.30
CA ARG A 166 -12.79 2.29 4.31
C ARG A 166 -13.49 2.69 5.61
N ALA A 167 -14.36 1.85 6.16
CA ALA A 167 -15.01 2.13 7.44
C ALA A 167 -13.98 2.30 8.57
N ILE A 168 -12.97 1.42 8.63
CA ILE A 168 -11.88 1.48 9.61
C ILE A 168 -11.05 2.75 9.43
N ALA A 169 -10.63 3.04 8.20
CA ALA A 169 -9.82 4.22 7.92
C ALA A 169 -10.57 5.53 8.21
N ARG A 170 -11.89 5.61 7.92
CA ARG A 170 -12.73 6.77 8.25
C ARG A 170 -12.84 6.97 9.75
N ALA A 171 -13.20 5.92 10.50
CA ALA A 171 -13.29 5.97 11.96
C ALA A 171 -11.95 6.37 12.59
N HIS A 172 -10.85 5.82 12.05
CA HIS A 172 -9.52 6.16 12.51
C HIS A 172 -9.19 7.63 12.27
N ASN A 173 -9.46 8.15 11.08
CA ASN A 173 -9.22 9.56 10.75
C ASN A 173 -10.09 10.51 11.59
N GLU A 174 -11.33 10.12 11.86
CA GLU A 174 -12.28 10.90 12.66
C GLU A 174 -11.91 10.95 14.15
N PHE A 175 -11.60 9.79 14.75
CA PHE A 175 -11.52 9.70 16.21
C PHE A 175 -10.09 9.79 16.76
N SER A 176 -9.07 9.39 16.02
CA SER A 176 -7.72 9.19 16.60
C SER A 176 -7.08 10.46 17.17
N GLY A 177 -7.44 11.65 16.69
CA GLY A 177 -6.92 12.92 17.20
C GLY A 177 -7.46 13.32 18.58
N GLY A 178 -8.50 12.63 19.08
CA GLY A 178 -9.13 12.92 20.38
C GLY A 178 -8.54 12.17 21.56
N TYR A 179 -7.49 11.36 21.37
CA TYR A 179 -6.92 10.48 22.39
C TYR A 179 -5.42 10.75 22.58
N SER A 180 -4.89 10.40 23.75
CA SER A 180 -3.49 10.65 24.10
C SER A 180 -2.52 9.66 23.44
N LEU A 181 -3.02 8.47 23.04
CA LEU A 181 -2.24 7.45 22.37
C LEU A 181 -1.79 7.89 20.97
N ALA A 182 -0.60 7.46 20.58
CA ALA A 182 -0.14 7.62 19.20
C ALA A 182 -1.14 6.94 18.24
N ARG A 183 -1.49 7.62 17.14
CA ARG A 183 -2.53 7.17 16.20
C ARG A 183 -2.35 5.71 15.74
N SER A 184 -1.14 5.33 15.33
CA SER A 184 -0.83 3.98 14.86
C SER A 184 -0.91 2.92 15.97
N GLU A 185 -0.64 3.29 17.22
CA GLU A 185 -0.79 2.42 18.38
C GLU A 185 -2.26 2.20 18.70
N LEU A 186 -3.05 3.28 18.74
CA LEU A 186 -4.49 3.21 18.94
C LEU A 186 -5.16 2.33 17.87
N LEU A 187 -4.81 2.52 16.59
CA LEU A 187 -5.33 1.68 15.51
C LEU A 187 -4.98 0.22 15.72
N ARG A 188 -3.76 -0.12 16.15
CA ARG A 188 -3.35 -1.49 16.44
C ARG A 188 -4.25 -2.13 17.51
N LEU A 189 -4.56 -1.40 18.58
CA LEU A 189 -5.45 -1.86 19.65
C LEU A 189 -6.89 -2.09 19.15
N VAL A 190 -7.41 -1.17 18.34
CA VAL A 190 -8.74 -1.32 17.71
C VAL A 190 -8.78 -2.54 16.78
N MET A 191 -7.74 -2.72 15.95
CA MET A 191 -7.64 -3.86 15.04
C MET A 191 -7.57 -5.21 15.77
N VAL A 192 -7.07 -5.25 17.01
CA VAL A 192 -7.16 -6.44 17.85
C VAL A 192 -8.61 -6.75 18.23
N GLN A 193 -9.40 -5.75 18.64
CA GLN A 193 -10.80 -5.98 19.00
C GLN A 193 -11.65 -6.34 17.78
N LEU A 194 -11.45 -5.66 16.65
CA LEU A 194 -12.10 -6.01 15.39
C LEU A 194 -11.75 -7.43 14.94
N GLY A 195 -10.50 -7.86 15.13
CA GLY A 195 -10.07 -9.24 14.87
C GLY A 195 -10.85 -10.26 15.69
N LYS A 196 -11.09 -10.00 16.98
CA LYS A 196 -11.91 -10.86 17.84
C LYS A 196 -13.37 -10.92 17.39
N ILE A 197 -13.92 -9.82 16.89
CA ILE A 197 -15.28 -9.80 16.35
C ILE A 197 -15.35 -10.60 15.07
N SER A 198 -14.37 -10.46 14.16
CA SER A 198 -14.35 -11.20 12.90
C SER A 198 -14.24 -12.71 13.06
N SER A 199 -13.77 -13.22 14.21
CA SER A 199 -13.72 -14.67 14.46
C SER A 199 -15.08 -15.28 14.82
N ILE A 200 -16.08 -14.45 15.15
CA ILE A 200 -17.43 -14.89 15.52
C ILE A 200 -18.52 -14.36 14.59
N VAL A 201 -18.25 -13.26 13.87
CA VAL A 201 -19.17 -12.64 12.92
C VAL A 201 -18.56 -12.66 11.52
N ASN A 202 -19.33 -13.15 10.54
CA ASN A 202 -18.99 -12.96 9.14
C ASN A 202 -19.22 -11.49 8.76
N LEU A 203 -18.15 -10.70 8.76
CA LEU A 203 -18.21 -9.27 8.45
C LEU A 203 -18.60 -8.99 6.99
N ASP A 204 -18.32 -9.91 6.07
CA ASP A 204 -18.65 -9.75 4.65
C ASP A 204 -20.15 -9.85 4.38
N ALA A 205 -20.91 -10.47 5.29
CA ALA A 205 -22.36 -10.58 5.20
C ALA A 205 -23.10 -9.37 5.80
N LEU A 206 -22.39 -8.44 6.45
CA LEU A 206 -23.02 -7.28 7.07
C LEU A 206 -23.32 -6.18 6.05
N PRO A 207 -24.50 -5.54 6.12
CA PRO A 207 -24.77 -4.33 5.36
C PRO A 207 -23.80 -3.20 5.74
N GLU A 208 -23.49 -2.32 4.80
CA GLU A 208 -22.53 -1.21 4.99
C GLU A 208 -22.83 -0.37 6.24
N ARG A 209 -24.11 -0.07 6.49
CA ARG A 209 -24.53 0.67 7.69
C ARG A 209 -24.14 -0.04 9.00
N GLU A 210 -24.29 -1.36 9.05
CA GLU A 210 -23.93 -2.15 10.23
C GLU A 210 -22.41 -2.29 10.36
N ILE A 211 -21.66 -2.39 9.25
CA ILE A 211 -20.20 -2.33 9.26
C ILE A 211 -19.72 -1.01 9.88
N ILE A 212 -20.24 0.13 9.40
CA ILE A 212 -19.87 1.46 9.90
C ILE A 212 -20.20 1.57 11.39
N LYS A 213 -21.40 1.16 11.79
CA LYS A 213 -21.83 1.19 13.19
C LYS A 213 -20.93 0.32 14.07
N LEU A 214 -20.64 -0.91 13.63
CA LEU A 214 -19.78 -1.85 14.34
C LEU A 214 -18.38 -1.25 14.52
N VAL A 215 -17.75 -0.82 13.44
CA VAL A 215 -16.40 -0.22 13.46
C VAL A 215 -16.36 0.99 14.39
N ASN A 216 -17.29 1.94 14.24
CA ASN A 216 -17.31 3.15 15.09
C ASN A 216 -17.52 2.82 16.56
N THR A 217 -18.39 1.84 16.87
CA THR A 217 -18.66 1.41 18.25
C THR A 217 -17.44 0.73 18.85
N THR A 218 -16.84 -0.22 18.15
CA THR A 218 -15.63 -0.92 18.60
C THR A 218 -14.46 0.04 18.75
N TYR A 219 -14.30 0.99 17.83
CA TYR A 219 -13.22 1.98 17.86
C TYR A 219 -13.28 2.81 19.15
N ARG A 220 -14.41 3.49 19.39
CA ARG A 220 -14.60 4.33 20.58
C ARG A 220 -14.50 3.53 21.87
N ALA A 221 -15.22 2.41 21.98
CA ALA A 221 -15.17 1.57 23.18
C ALA A 221 -13.75 1.08 23.51
N THR A 222 -12.93 0.81 22.49
CA THR A 222 -11.53 0.45 22.68
C THR A 222 -10.73 1.67 23.14
N ALA A 223 -10.85 2.79 22.43
CA ALA A 223 -10.11 4.01 22.71
C ALA A 223 -10.41 4.56 24.12
N ASP A 224 -11.68 4.69 24.48
CA ASP A 224 -12.14 5.14 25.80
C ASP A 224 -11.58 4.27 26.94
N LYS A 225 -11.60 2.94 26.75
CA LYS A 225 -11.07 1.99 27.74
C LYS A 225 -9.58 2.19 27.98
N PHE A 226 -8.79 2.37 26.92
CA PHE A 226 -7.35 2.54 27.05
C PHE A 226 -6.98 3.93 27.57
N GLU A 227 -7.71 4.97 27.18
CA GLU A 227 -7.54 6.32 27.73
C GLU A 227 -7.80 6.34 29.24
N ALA A 228 -8.85 5.67 29.71
CA ALA A 228 -9.15 5.53 31.13
C ALA A 228 -8.03 4.81 31.91
N THR A 229 -7.35 3.84 31.27
CA THR A 229 -6.23 3.10 31.87
C THR A 229 -4.95 3.95 31.96
N LEU A 230 -4.79 4.96 31.09
CA LEU A 230 -3.66 5.89 31.15
C LEU A 230 -3.83 6.96 32.23
N ASN A 231 -5.08 7.29 32.55
CA ASN A 231 -5.44 8.30 33.54
C ASN A 231 -5.58 7.75 34.98
N SER A 232 -5.45 6.43 35.16
CA SER A 232 -5.50 5.72 36.45
C SER A 232 -4.11 5.38 36.97
#